data_AF-A0A6P0TY23-F1
#
_entry.id   AF-A0A6P0TY23-F1
#
_cell.length_a   1.000
_cell.length_b   1.000
_cell.length_c   1.000
_cell.angle_alpha   90.00
_cell.angle_beta   90.00
_cell.angle_gamma   90.00
#
_symmetry.space_group_name_H-M   'P 1'
#
loop_
_entity.id
_entity.type
_entity.pdbx_description
1 polymer ?
#
loop_
_entity_poly.entity_id
_entity_poly.type
_entity_poly.pdbx_seq_one_letter_code
_entity_poly.pdbx_strand_id
1 'polypeptide(L)'
;CAPLYVIYRDTEAQLDKACALMCRSFGTASVIRETNIAWRLWGINNRNLADFSVDLQTTCKLMEARRKELEKLGILVVSESGIHGYQDVNVVKNAGVDAVLIGESLMKKADPGEALLKLFSE
;
A
#
# COMPACT_ATOMS: atom_id res chain seq x y z
N CYS A 1 7.86 -5.48 12.12
CA CYS A 1 6.87 -4.60 11.48
C CYS A 1 5.47 -5.03 11.88
N ALA A 2 4.72 -4.19 12.59
CA ALA A 2 3.31 -4.47 12.86
C ALA A 2 2.48 -4.15 11.60
N PRO A 3 1.55 -5.02 11.17
CA PRO A 3 0.65 -4.73 10.07
C PRO A 3 -0.27 -3.54 10.42
N LEU A 4 -0.40 -2.59 9.49
CA LEU A 4 -1.34 -1.47 9.60
C LEU A 4 -2.70 -1.91 9.03
N TYR A 5 -3.77 -1.75 9.81
CA TYR A 5 -5.12 -2.07 9.39
C TYR A 5 -5.99 -0.83 9.33
N VAL A 6 -6.64 -0.59 8.19
CA VAL A 6 -7.63 0.47 8.01
C VAL A 6 -9.02 -0.13 8.25
N ILE A 7 -9.79 0.45 9.17
CA ILE A 7 -11.11 -0.04 9.56
C ILE A 7 -12.13 1.09 9.37
N TYR A 8 -13.10 0.89 8.48
CA TYR A 8 -14.22 1.80 8.28
C TYR A 8 -15.50 1.23 8.90
N ARG A 9 -16.26 2.03 9.64
CA ARG A 9 -17.57 1.67 10.21
C ARG A 9 -18.48 2.89 10.23
N ASP A 10 -19.78 2.65 10.04
CA ASP A 10 -20.77 3.72 9.89
C ASP A 10 -21.10 4.43 11.22
N THR A 11 -20.82 3.79 12.35
CA THR A 11 -21.02 4.37 13.68
C THR A 11 -19.77 4.20 14.54
N GLU A 12 -19.56 5.15 15.45
CA GLU A 12 -18.44 5.12 16.40
C GLU A 12 -18.47 3.83 17.24
N ALA A 13 -19.64 3.42 17.74
CA ALA A 13 -19.78 2.18 18.51
C ALA A 13 -19.33 0.92 17.73
N GLN A 14 -19.56 0.88 16.42
CA GLN A 14 -19.11 -0.22 15.56
C GLN A 14 -17.60 -0.16 15.31
N LEU A 15 -17.03 1.03 15.13
CA LEU A 15 -15.59 1.24 14.97
C LEU A 15 -14.84 0.77 16.23
N ASP A 16 -15.34 1.16 17.39
CA ASP A 16 -14.78 0.82 18.71
C ASP A 16 -14.72 -0.68 18.93
N LYS A 17 -15.81 -1.37 18.60
CA LYS A 17 -15.89 -2.82 18.71
C LYS A 17 -14.89 -3.51 17.78
N ALA A 18 -14.73 -3.01 16.55
CA ALA A 18 -13.79 -3.55 15.58
C ALA A 18 -12.33 -3.32 15.99
N CYS A 19 -11.99 -2.10 16.42
CA CYS A 19 -10.67 -1.75 16.94
C CYS A 19 -10.31 -2.58 18.18
N ALA A 20 -11.25 -2.75 19.12
CA ALA A 20 -11.04 -3.56 20.32
C ALA A 20 -10.82 -5.04 19.99
N LEU A 21 -11.55 -5.58 19.01
CA LEU A 21 -11.33 -6.95 18.54
C LEU A 21 -9.92 -7.11 17.95
N MET A 22 -9.50 -6.18 17.09
CA MET A 22 -8.17 -6.20 16.48
C MET A 22 -7.05 -6.08 17.52
N CYS A 23 -7.20 -5.20 18.52
CA CYS A 23 -6.22 -5.09 19.60
C CYS A 23 -6.08 -6.41 20.38
N ARG A 24 -7.18 -7.11 20.66
CA ARG A 24 -7.16 -8.40 21.34
C ARG A 24 -6.56 -9.51 20.49
N SER A 25 -6.86 -9.53 19.19
CA SER A 25 -6.36 -10.55 18.27
C SER A 25 -4.86 -10.43 17.97
N PHE A 26 -4.32 -9.21 18.00
CA PHE A 26 -2.93 -8.95 17.56
C PHE A 26 -2.01 -8.37 18.65
N GLY A 27 -2.51 -8.11 19.85
CA GLY A 27 -1.75 -7.79 21.07
C GLY A 27 -0.98 -6.46 21.09
N THR A 28 -0.79 -5.79 19.95
CA THR A 28 0.10 -4.61 19.80
C THR A 28 -0.46 -3.49 18.92
N ALA A 29 -1.76 -3.54 18.60
CA ALA A 29 -2.36 -2.51 17.76
C ALA A 29 -2.50 -1.18 18.53
N SER A 30 -1.92 -0.11 17.99
CA SER A 30 -2.21 1.27 18.42
C SER A 30 -3.30 1.85 17.52
N VAL A 31 -4.38 2.34 18.13
CA VAL A 31 -5.53 2.90 17.40
C VAL A 31 -5.38 4.42 17.36
N ILE A 32 -5.25 4.98 16.16
CA ILE A 32 -5.34 6.42 15.93
C ILE A 32 -6.72 6.68 15.35
N ARG A 33 -7.54 7.48 16.04
CA ARG A 33 -8.84 7.94 15.53
C ARG A 33 -8.68 9.36 15.04
N GLU A 34 -8.91 9.57 13.75
CA GLU A 34 -9.03 10.92 13.24
C GLU A 34 -10.35 11.12 12.53
N THR A 35 -10.95 12.28 12.78
CA THR A 35 -12.13 12.77 12.05
C THR A 35 -11.65 13.71 10.95
N ASN A 36 -12.37 13.79 9.83
CA ASN A 36 -11.95 14.51 8.60
C ASN A 36 -10.76 13.91 7.83
N ILE A 37 -10.56 12.60 7.91
CA ILE A 37 -9.59 11.97 7.00
C ILE A 37 -10.20 11.76 5.63
N ALA A 38 -10.04 12.76 4.77
CA ALA A 38 -10.21 12.64 3.32
C ALA A 38 -9.04 11.83 2.75
N TRP A 39 -8.93 10.54 3.07
CA TRP A 39 -7.98 9.67 2.40
C TRP A 39 -8.48 9.41 1.00
N ARG A 40 -7.98 10.20 0.05
CA ARG A 40 -8.04 9.88 -1.36
C ARG A 40 -6.79 9.04 -1.67
N LEU A 41 -6.75 7.81 -1.16
CA LEU A 41 -5.65 6.88 -1.41
C LEU A 41 -6.19 5.58 -1.97
N TRP A 42 -5.57 5.08 -3.05
CA TRP A 42 -5.87 3.78 -3.63
C TRP A 42 -4.60 2.93 -3.71
N GLY A 43 -4.57 1.85 -2.93
CA GLY A 43 -3.56 0.79 -3.05
C GLY A 43 -3.91 -0.22 -4.14
N ILE A 44 -2.98 -0.44 -5.07
CA ILE A 44 -3.02 -1.52 -6.05
C ILE A 44 -2.09 -2.62 -5.58
N ASN A 45 -2.65 -3.73 -5.11
CA ASN A 45 -1.88 -4.90 -4.72
C ASN A 45 -1.62 -5.80 -5.93
N ASN A 46 -0.37 -5.89 -6.36
CA ASN A 46 0.04 -6.73 -7.48
C ASN A 46 0.03 -8.24 -7.15
N ARG A 47 -0.24 -8.62 -5.89
CA ARG A 47 -0.37 -10.01 -5.46
C ARG A 47 -1.81 -10.48 -5.56
N ASN A 48 -2.05 -11.53 -6.34
CA ASN A 48 -3.30 -12.25 -6.30
C ASN A 48 -3.40 -13.03 -4.98
N LEU A 49 -4.46 -12.79 -4.19
CA LEU A 49 -4.62 -13.40 -2.87
C LEU A 49 -5.11 -14.85 -2.91
N ALA A 50 -5.59 -15.33 -4.07
CA ALA A 50 -6.05 -16.71 -4.22
C ALA A 50 -4.89 -17.70 -4.45
N ASP A 51 -3.88 -17.29 -5.22
CA ASP A 51 -2.76 -18.15 -5.63
C ASP A 51 -1.38 -17.57 -5.27
N PHE A 52 -1.34 -16.39 -4.65
CA PHE A 52 -0.13 -15.67 -4.24
C PHE A 52 0.82 -15.27 -5.38
N SER A 53 0.42 -15.41 -6.64
CA SER A 53 1.15 -14.90 -7.80
C SER A 53 1.27 -13.38 -7.75
N VAL A 54 2.35 -12.84 -8.32
CA VAL A 54 2.64 -11.41 -8.30
C VAL A 54 2.88 -10.93 -9.73
N ASP A 55 2.16 -9.90 -10.16
CA ASP A 55 2.26 -9.33 -11.50
C ASP A 55 2.12 -7.80 -11.47
N LEU A 56 3.23 -7.07 -11.71
CA LEU A 56 3.28 -5.61 -11.80
C LEU A 56 2.43 -5.04 -12.95
N GLN A 57 2.07 -5.85 -13.95
CA GLN A 57 1.15 -5.44 -15.01
C GLN A 57 -0.27 -5.16 -14.47
N THR A 58 -0.61 -5.67 -13.28
CA THR A 58 -1.86 -5.30 -12.59
C THR A 58 -1.93 -3.79 -12.38
N THR A 59 -0.86 -3.19 -11.84
CA THR A 59 -0.75 -1.73 -11.69
C THR A 59 -0.83 -1.02 -13.03
N CYS A 60 -0.07 -1.48 -14.03
CA CYS A 60 -0.02 -0.83 -15.34
C CYS A 60 -1.40 -0.76 -16.01
N LYS A 61 -2.12 -1.89 -16.06
CA LYS A 61 -3.45 -1.99 -16.68
C LYS A 61 -4.50 -1.15 -15.95
N LEU A 62 -4.47 -1.12 -14.61
CA LEU A 62 -5.41 -0.33 -13.83
C LEU A 62 -5.19 1.17 -14.02
N MET A 63 -3.92 1.60 -14.03
CA MET A 63 -3.59 3.00 -14.27
C MET A 63 -3.97 3.43 -15.70
N GLU A 64 -3.68 2.61 -16.71
CA GLU A 64 -4.11 2.89 -18.08
C GLU A 64 -5.64 3.10 -18.17
N ALA A 65 -6.42 2.28 -17.46
CA ALA A 65 -7.88 2.32 -17.50
C ALA A 65 -8.53 3.43 -16.65
N ARG A 66 -7.90 3.86 -15.54
CA ARG A 66 -8.57 4.66 -14.49
C ARG A 66 -7.86 5.95 -14.11
N ARG A 67 -6.64 6.18 -14.60
CA ARG A 67 -5.80 7.30 -14.14
C ARG A 67 -6.51 8.65 -14.20
N LYS A 68 -7.23 8.95 -15.29
CA LYS A 68 -7.91 10.25 -15.46
C LYS A 68 -8.98 10.47 -14.40
N GLU A 69 -9.76 9.45 -14.06
CA GLU A 69 -10.76 9.54 -13.00
C GLU A 69 -10.12 9.71 -11.63
N LEU A 70 -9.03 9.00 -11.36
CA LEU A 70 -8.28 9.10 -10.10
C LEU A 70 -7.65 10.47 -9.92
N GLU A 71 -7.03 11.02 -10.96
CA GLU A 71 -6.46 12.37 -10.96
C GLU A 71 -7.55 13.43 -10.75
N LYS A 72 -8.70 13.32 -11.44
CA LYS A 72 -9.84 14.23 -11.25
C LYS A 72 -10.38 14.19 -9.82
N LEU A 73 -10.36 13.01 -9.21
CA LEU A 73 -10.73 12.81 -7.82
C LEU A 73 -9.59 13.11 -6.85
N GLY A 74 -8.40 13.55 -7.30
CA GLY A 74 -7.24 13.81 -6.45
C GLY A 74 -6.84 12.61 -5.58
N ILE A 75 -6.93 11.39 -6.13
CA ILE A 75 -6.58 10.15 -5.46
C ILE A 75 -5.10 9.85 -5.66
N LEU A 76 -4.37 9.72 -4.56
CA LEU A 76 -3.01 9.21 -4.48
C LEU A 76 -3.02 7.70 -4.71
N VAL A 77 -2.25 7.22 -5.67
CA VAL A 77 -2.17 5.81 -6.01
C VAL A 77 -0.87 5.21 -5.49
N VAL A 78 -0.98 4.08 -4.79
CA VAL A 78 0.15 3.32 -4.25
C VAL A 78 0.22 1.96 -4.93
N SER A 79 1.38 1.59 -5.50
CA SER A 79 1.60 0.21 -5.98
C SER A 79 2.25 -0.63 -4.88
N GLU A 80 1.73 -1.84 -4.67
CA GLU A 80 2.16 -2.74 -3.60
C GLU A 80 2.52 -4.13 -4.15
N SER A 81 3.45 -4.82 -3.48
CA SER A 81 3.96 -6.15 -3.84
C SER A 81 4.74 -6.20 -5.17
N GLY A 82 5.75 -7.07 -5.25
CA GLY A 82 6.50 -7.33 -6.48
C GLY A 82 7.57 -6.30 -6.85
N ILE A 83 7.89 -5.37 -5.94
CA ILE A 83 8.89 -4.32 -6.17
C ILE A 83 10.19 -4.71 -5.45
N HIS A 84 11.21 -5.03 -6.24
CA HIS A 84 12.47 -5.57 -5.76
C HIS A 84 13.68 -4.69 -6.09
N GLY A 85 13.58 -3.84 -7.10
CA GLY A 85 14.68 -2.99 -7.56
C GLY A 85 14.23 -1.70 -8.26
N TYR A 86 15.21 -0.89 -8.64
CA TYR A 86 15.00 0.35 -9.42
C TYR A 86 14.15 0.14 -10.68
N GLN A 87 14.37 -0.97 -11.40
CA GLN A 87 13.61 -1.28 -12.62
C GLN A 87 12.11 -1.42 -12.36
N ASP A 88 11.73 -2.12 -11.28
CA ASP A 88 10.32 -2.30 -10.90
C ASP A 88 9.68 -0.98 -10.48
N VAL A 89 10.42 -0.16 -9.72
CA VAL A 89 10.00 1.19 -9.35
C VAL A 89 9.75 2.03 -10.60
N ASN A 90 10.64 1.96 -11.59
CA ASN A 90 10.49 2.72 -12.83
C ASN A 90 9.28 2.26 -13.64
N VAL A 91 8.97 0.95 -13.68
CA VAL A 91 7.77 0.43 -14.35
C VAL A 91 6.50 1.06 -13.77
N VAL A 92 6.30 1.00 -12.45
CA VAL A 92 5.07 1.51 -11.83
C VAL A 92 5.02 3.04 -11.82
N LYS A 93 6.18 3.70 -11.68
CA LYS A 93 6.30 5.16 -11.83
C LYS A 93 5.86 5.61 -13.22
N ASN A 94 6.30 4.93 -14.27
CA ASN A 94 5.90 5.24 -15.65
C ASN A 94 4.41 4.96 -15.90
N ALA A 95 3.80 4.02 -15.18
CA ALA A 95 2.35 3.84 -15.19
C ALA A 95 1.59 5.02 -14.53
N GLY A 96 2.27 5.87 -13.77
CA GLY A 96 1.72 7.09 -13.18
C GLY A 96 1.27 6.94 -11.73
N VAL A 97 1.78 5.94 -10.99
CA VAL A 97 1.53 5.86 -9.54
C VAL A 97 2.32 6.93 -8.78
N ASP A 98 1.79 7.37 -7.65
CA ASP A 98 2.40 8.41 -6.81
C ASP A 98 3.40 7.84 -5.81
N ALA A 99 3.18 6.60 -5.37
CA ALA A 99 4.02 5.97 -4.36
C ALA A 99 4.11 4.44 -4.54
N VAL A 100 5.07 3.86 -3.83
CA VAL A 100 5.29 2.41 -3.75
C VAL A 100 5.36 1.97 -2.29
N LEU A 101 4.76 0.81 -1.98
CA LEU A 101 4.86 0.18 -0.67
C LEU A 101 5.75 -1.06 -0.75
N ILE A 102 6.91 -0.99 -0.09
CA ILE A 102 7.96 -2.01 -0.18
C ILE A 102 8.32 -2.49 1.23
N GLY A 103 8.15 -3.78 1.47
CA GLY A 103 8.44 -4.41 2.75
C GLY A 103 9.47 -5.52 2.63
N GLU A 104 9.02 -6.69 2.15
CA GLU A 104 9.79 -7.93 2.17
C GLU A 104 11.17 -7.82 1.51
N SER A 105 11.29 -7.14 0.37
CA SER A 105 12.56 -6.99 -0.36
C SER A 105 13.60 -6.16 0.40
N LEU A 106 13.16 -5.16 1.18
CA LEU A 106 14.03 -4.35 2.04
C LEU A 106 14.37 -5.07 3.34
N MET A 107 13.40 -5.73 3.96
CA MET A 107 13.57 -6.40 5.27
C MET A 107 14.49 -7.63 5.20
N LYS A 108 14.71 -8.21 4.02
CA LYS A 108 15.66 -9.32 3.81
C LYS A 108 17.11 -8.87 3.63
N LYS A 109 17.39 -7.57 3.60
CA LYS A 109 18.75 -7.04 3.37
C LYS A 109 19.44 -6.78 4.70
N ALA A 110 20.76 -6.95 4.71
CA ALA A 110 21.59 -6.68 5.88
C ALA A 110 21.53 -5.21 6.31
N ASP A 111 21.50 -4.29 5.33
CA ASP A 111 21.26 -2.87 5.53
C ASP A 111 20.04 -2.42 4.68
N PRO A 112 18.86 -2.27 5.31
CA PRO A 112 17.66 -1.78 4.61
C PRO A 112 17.78 -0.35 4.08
N GLY A 113 18.61 0.49 4.69
CA GLY A 113 18.84 1.88 4.25
C GLY A 113 19.64 1.92 2.95
N GLU A 114 20.71 1.13 2.86
CA GLU A 114 21.47 0.97 1.62
C GLU A 114 20.60 0.37 0.51
N ALA A 115 19.78 -0.64 0.84
CA ALA A 115 18.85 -1.24 -0.09
C ALA A 115 17.79 -0.26 -0.60
N LEU A 116 17.29 0.62 0.27
CA LEU A 116 16.37 1.69 -0.09
C LEU A 116 17.01 2.67 -1.09
N LEU A 117 18.25 3.09 -0.86
CA LEU A 117 18.96 3.99 -1.78
C LEU A 117 19.11 3.38 -3.18
N LYS A 118 19.37 2.08 -3.26
CA LYS A 118 19.46 1.33 -4.53
C LYS A 118 18.14 1.22 -5.29
N LEU A 119 17.00 1.46 -4.65
CA LEU A 119 15.70 1.53 -5.34
C LEU A 119 15.54 2.81 -6.17
N PHE A 120 16.36 3.83 -5.91
CA PHE A 120 16.27 5.14 -6.53
C PHE A 120 17.57 5.60 -7.21
N SER A 121 18.60 4.74 -7.24
CA SER A 121 19.91 5.02 -7.84
C SER A 121 20.20 4.00 -8.95
N GLU A 122 20.61 4.48 -10.12
CA GLU A 122 20.99 3.66 -11.29
C GLU A 122 22.30 2.88 -11.10
#